data_AF-A0A7Y0L4P2-F1
#
_entry.id   AF-A0A7Y0L4P2-F1
#
_cell.length_a   1.000
_cell.length_b   1.000
_cell.length_c   1.000
_cell.angle_alpha   90.00
_cell.angle_beta   90.00
_cell.angle_gamma   90.00
#
_symmetry.space_group_name_H-M   'P 1'
#
loop_
_entity.id
_entity.type
_entity.pdbx_description
1 polymer ?
#
loop_
_entity_poly.entity_id
_entity_poly.type
_entity_poly.pdbx_seq_one_letter_code
_entity_poly.pdbx_strand_id
1 'polypeptide(L)'
;MWTLTRHFQTLVIHWRGAAALAAFQRFAETLRADWDAVVADISLPWSQGPLEGLSNRTKTLNRMMYGRARLPFLSSRILHR
;
A
#
# COMPACT_ATOMS: atom_id res chain seq x y z
N MET A 1 -22.48 -13.01 -8.88
CA MET A 1 -21.29 -12.14 -8.79
C MET A 1 -21.55 -10.97 -7.82
N TRP A 2 -21.90 -11.26 -6.56
CA TRP A 2 -22.11 -10.27 -5.46
C TRP A 2 -21.90 -10.90 -4.05
N THR A 3 -21.39 -12.13 -3.97
CA THR A 3 -21.29 -12.92 -2.72
C THR A 3 -19.95 -12.77 -2.01
N LEU A 4 -18.88 -12.42 -2.74
CA LEU A 4 -17.54 -12.16 -2.18
C LEU A 4 -17.49 -10.88 -1.32
N THR A 5 -18.23 -9.84 -1.72
CA THR A 5 -18.30 -8.56 -1.01
C THR A 5 -18.96 -8.68 0.37
N ARG A 6 -19.94 -9.58 0.51
CA ARG A 6 -20.71 -9.74 1.75
C ARG A 6 -19.96 -10.54 2.82
N HIS A 7 -19.25 -11.60 2.43
CA HIS A 7 -18.46 -12.42 3.36
C HIS A 7 -17.28 -11.66 3.99
N PHE A 8 -16.62 -10.77 3.23
CA PHE A 8 -15.49 -10.02 3.76
C PHE A 8 -15.93 -8.90 4.71
N GLN A 9 -17.07 -8.25 4.45
CA GLN A 9 -17.66 -7.28 5.38
C GLN A 9 -18.04 -7.92 6.72
N THR A 10 -18.54 -9.16 6.72
CA THR A 10 -18.80 -9.93 7.95
C THR A 10 -17.52 -10.23 8.71
N LEU A 11 -16.44 -10.60 8.02
CA LEU A 11 -15.12 -10.84 8.63
C LEU A 11 -14.55 -9.59 9.30
N VAL A 12 -14.68 -8.43 8.66
CA VAL A 12 -14.23 -7.14 9.21
C VAL A 12 -15.04 -6.75 10.47
N ILE A 13 -16.36 -6.94 10.46
CA ILE A 13 -17.22 -6.65 11.63
C ILE A 13 -16.92 -7.61 12.78
N HIS A 14 -16.73 -8.91 12.50
CA HIS A 14 -16.36 -9.91 13.49
C HIS A 14 -14.99 -9.62 14.13
N TRP A 15 -14.00 -9.19 13.34
CA TRP A 15 -12.66 -8.82 13.84
C TRP A 15 -12.66 -7.63 14.80
N ARG A 16 -13.64 -6.71 14.70
CA ARG A 16 -13.75 -5.58 15.64
C ARG A 16 -14.04 -6.02 17.08
N GLY A 17 -14.70 -7.16 17.28
CA GLY A 17 -15.00 -7.72 18.60
C GLY A 17 -13.85 -8.55 19.20
N ALA A 18 -12.97 -9.12 18.36
CA ALA A 18 -11.88 -9.98 18.80
C ALA A 18 -10.55 -9.23 19.01
N ALA A 19 -10.33 -8.11 18.31
CA ALA A 19 -9.10 -7.35 18.44
C ALA A 19 -9.20 -6.28 19.52
N ALA A 20 -8.75 -6.60 20.73
CA ALA A 20 -8.54 -5.63 21.82
C ALA A 20 -7.42 -4.60 21.53
N LEU A 21 -6.79 -4.64 20.34
CA LEU A 21 -5.72 -3.74 19.94
C LEU A 21 -6.25 -2.69 18.95
N ALA A 22 -6.28 -1.43 19.36
CA ALA A 22 -6.74 -0.30 18.55
C ALA A 22 -6.10 -0.24 17.15
N ALA A 23 -4.90 -0.78 16.98
CA ALA A 23 -4.22 -0.89 15.68
C ALA A 23 -5.02 -1.71 14.65
N PHE A 24 -5.62 -2.83 15.06
CA PHE A 24 -6.42 -3.68 14.15
C PHE A 24 -7.76 -3.05 13.80
N GLN A 25 -8.38 -2.33 14.75
CA GLN A 25 -9.60 -1.57 14.48
C GLN A 25 -9.36 -0.47 13.45
N ARG A 26 -8.28 0.30 13.62
CA ARG A 26 -7.87 1.33 12.65
C ARG A 26 -7.53 0.73 11.29
N PHE A 27 -6.82 -0.40 11.27
CA PHE A 27 -6.52 -1.11 10.03
C PHE A 27 -7.79 -1.54 9.28
N ALA A 28 -8.76 -2.12 9.99
CA ALA A 28 -10.05 -2.50 9.43
C ALA A 28 -10.84 -1.31 8.86
N GLU A 29 -10.79 -0.15 9.53
CA GLU A 29 -11.42 1.08 9.07
C GLU A 29 -10.75 1.63 7.80
N THR A 30 -9.42 1.65 7.76
CA THR A 30 -8.67 2.05 6.55
C THR A 30 -8.95 1.10 5.39
N LEU A 31 -8.95 -0.22 5.63
CA LEU A 31 -9.23 -1.20 4.59
C LEU A 31 -10.65 -1.08 4.03
N ARG A 32 -11.61 -0.69 4.87
CA ARG A 32 -12.99 -0.42 4.44
C ARG A 32 -13.11 0.85 3.63
N ALA A 33 -12.35 1.89 3.96
CA ALA A 33 -12.32 3.14 3.21
C ALA A 33 -11.70 2.94 1.81
N ASP A 34 -10.65 2.13 1.71
CA ASP A 34 -9.91 1.88 0.46
C ASP A 34 -10.38 0.61 -0.29
N TRP A 35 -11.59 0.13 -0.01
CA TRP A 35 -12.08 -1.16 -0.50
C TRP A 35 -12.07 -1.27 -2.03
N ASP A 36 -12.47 -0.20 -2.74
CA ASP A 36 -12.51 -0.20 -4.19
C ASP A 36 -11.11 -0.33 -4.81
N ALA A 37 -10.10 0.28 -4.17
CA ALA A 37 -8.71 0.16 -4.58
C ALA A 37 -8.18 -1.27 -4.36
N VAL A 38 -8.53 -1.90 -3.24
CA VAL A 38 -8.15 -3.29 -2.94
C VAL A 38 -8.78 -4.27 -3.93
N VAL A 39 -10.06 -4.08 -4.25
CA VAL A 39 -10.75 -4.91 -5.25
C VAL A 39 -10.12 -4.72 -6.63
N ALA A 40 -9.79 -3.49 -7.01
CA ALA A 40 -9.12 -3.20 -8.28
C ALA A 40 -7.73 -3.86 -8.35
N ASP A 41 -6.92 -3.76 -7.30
CA ASP A 41 -5.57 -4.34 -7.25
C ASP A 41 -5.56 -5.87 -7.39
N ILE A 42 -6.59 -6.56 -6.85
CA ILE A 42 -6.73 -8.02 -6.95
C ILE A 42 -7.38 -8.45 -8.27
N SER A 43 -8.30 -7.64 -8.81
CA SER A 43 -9.08 -8.01 -10.00
C SER A 43 -8.38 -7.66 -11.31
N LEU A 44 -7.49 -6.67 -11.29
CA LEU A 44 -6.78 -6.20 -12.48
C LEU A 44 -5.46 -6.96 -12.66
N PRO A 45 -5.01 -7.18 -13.91
CA PRO A 45 -3.71 -7.82 -14.17
C PRO A 45 -2.51 -6.87 -13.94
N TRP A 46 -2.77 -5.63 -13.51
CA TRP A 46 -1.74 -4.60 -13.32
C TRP A 46 -1.26 -4.63 -11.88
N SER A 47 0.05 -4.80 -11.67
CA SER A 47 0.65 -4.78 -10.33
C SER A 47 1.27 -3.42 -10.02
N GLN A 48 1.23 -3.02 -8.75
CA GLN A 48 1.98 -1.85 -8.26
C GLN A 48 3.48 -2.13 -8.11
N GLY A 49 3.95 -3.35 -8.39
CA GLY A 49 5.34 -3.77 -8.19
C GLY A 49 6.41 -2.87 -8.85
N PRO A 50 6.24 -2.44 -10.11
CA PRO A 50 7.19 -1.49 -10.74
C PRO A 50 7.27 -0.15 -10.01
N LEU A 51 6.12 0.37 -9.56
CA LEU A 51 6.04 1.63 -8.81
C LEU A 51 6.68 1.49 -7.42
N GLU A 52 6.42 0.38 -6.73
CA GLU A 52 7.07 0.05 -5.46
C GLU A 52 8.59 -0.09 -5.62
N GLY A 53 9.04 -0.69 -6.73
CA GLY A 53 10.46 -0.79 -7.07
C GLY A 53 11.11 0.59 -7.25
N LEU A 54 10.44 1.53 -7.91
CA LEU A 54 10.91 2.91 -8.06
C LEU A 54 10.96 3.65 -6.71
N SER A 55 9.93 3.45 -5.87
CA SER A 55 9.89 3.99 -4.50
C SER A 55 11.03 3.44 -3.65
N ASN A 56 11.27 2.13 -3.71
CA ASN A 56 12.35 1.48 -2.97
C ASN A 56 13.73 1.92 -3.46
N ARG A 57 13.91 2.08 -4.78
CA ARG A 57 15.16 2.62 -5.36
C ARG A 57 15.42 4.04 -4.87
N THR A 58 14.38 4.88 -4.85
CA THR A 58 14.46 6.25 -4.32
C THR A 58 14.85 6.27 -2.84
N LYS A 59 14.18 5.45 -2.01
CA LYS A 59 14.51 5.30 -0.58
C LYS A 59 15.94 4.79 -0.37
N THR A 60 16.38 3.85 -1.19
CA THR A 60 17.74 3.30 -1.15
C THR A 60 18.78 4.36 -1.48
N LEU A 61 18.58 5.14 -2.56
CA LEU A 61 19.45 6.26 -2.92
C LEU A 61 19.52 7.29 -1.79
N ASN A 62 18.38 7.64 -1.18
CA ASN A 62 18.36 8.59 -0.08
C ASN A 62 19.09 8.06 1.17
N ARG A 63 18.97 6.76 1.49
CA ARG A 63 19.72 6.11 2.58
C ARG A 63 21.22 6.11 2.33
N MET A 64 21.67 5.77 1.12
CA MET A 64 23.09 5.81 0.74
C MET A 64 23.68 7.22 0.81
N MET A 65 22.84 8.24 0.62
CA MET A 65 23.25 9.65 0.68
C MET A 65 23.05 10.29 2.06
N TYR A 66 22.69 9.49 3.09
CA TYR A 66 22.42 9.98 4.44
C TYR A 66 21.39 11.12 4.47
N GLY A 67 20.32 11.01 3.68
CA GLY A 67 19.27 12.03 3.60
C GLY A 67 19.60 13.23 2.70
N ARG A 68 20.76 13.23 2.02
CA ARG A 68 21.22 14.37 1.19
C ARG A 68 20.85 14.26 -0.30
N ALA A 69 19.95 13.34 -0.66
CA ALA A 69 19.49 13.18 -2.03
C ALA A 69 18.45 14.26 -2.41
N ARG A 70 18.90 15.47 -2.73
CA ARG A 70 18.02 16.53 -3.28
C ARG A 70 17.49 16.13 -4.66
N LEU A 71 16.36 16.69 -5.07
CA LEU A 71 15.70 16.37 -6.34
C LEU A 71 16.65 16.34 -7.56
N PRO A 72 17.57 17.31 -7.77
CA PRO A 72 18.49 17.26 -8.92
C PRO A 72 19.42 16.03 -8.91
N PHE A 73 19.91 15.63 -7.73
CA PHE A 73 20.76 14.44 -7.56
C PHE A 73 19.96 13.15 -7.77
N LEU A 74 18.73 13.12 -7.27
CA LEU A 74 17.85 11.96 -7.43
C LEU A 74 17.46 11.77 -8.91
N SER A 75 17.04 12.85 -9.59
CA SER A 75 16.73 12.85 -11.02
C SER A 75 17.92 12.40 -11.85
N SER A 76 19.13 12.89 -11.54
CA SER A 76 20.36 12.44 -12.20
C SER A 76 20.56 10.92 -12.11
N ARG A 77 20.26 10.31 -10.96
CA ARG A 77 20.48 8.87 -10.71
C ARG A 77 19.34 7.97 -11.17
N ILE A 78 18.15 8.51 -11.36
CA ILE A 78 16.96 7.76 -11.78
C ILE A 78 16.77 7.86 -13.29
N LEU A 79 16.91 9.05 -13.88
CA LEU A 79 16.59 9.33 -15.28
C LEU A 79 17.75 9.06 -16.24
N HIS A 80 19.01 9.16 -15.80
CA HIS A 80 20.17 8.89 -16.66
C HIS A 80 20.64 7.43 -16.57
N ARG A 81 19.70 6.48 -16.56
CA ARG A 81 20.00 5.05 -16.68
C ARG A 81 19.50 4.50 -17.99
#